data_AF-A0A924KHC1-F1
#
_entry.id   AF-A0A924KHC1-F1
#
_cell.length_a   1.000
_cell.length_b   1.000
_cell.length_c   1.000
_cell.angle_alpha   90.00
_cell.angle_beta   90.00
_cell.angle_gamma   90.00
#
_symmetry.space_group_name_H-M   'P 1'
#
loop_
_entity.id
_entity.type
_entity.pdbx_description
1 polymer ?
#
loop_
_entity_poly.entity_id
_entity_poly.type
_entity_poly.pdbx_seq_one_letter_code
_entity_poly.pdbx_strand_id
1 'polypeptide(L)'
;MKQIIKLILVAIVATTSTSYAQYASDALRFSQTNYGSTARFKALGNAQIGVGGDMSSLGGNPAGLGLFTKSEFSLTPEFNQTGVNATYLGQNTNTTKSQLNVNQLGAVFYSPTYRRKGQDTKSGLVSMVFGLGY
;
A
#
# COMPACT_ATOMS: atom_id res chain seq x y z
N MET A 1 -10.75 -2.02 53.48
CA MET A 1 -11.35 -2.54 52.22
C MET A 1 -12.22 -1.50 51.49
N LYS A 2 -13.26 -0.90 52.11
CA LYS A 2 -14.15 0.08 51.44
C LYS A 2 -13.44 1.34 50.90
N GLN A 3 -12.38 1.81 51.56
CA GLN A 3 -11.61 2.99 51.12
C GLN A 3 -10.73 2.71 49.88
N ILE A 4 -10.22 1.49 49.75
CA ILE A 4 -9.40 1.05 48.60
C ILE A 4 -10.27 0.95 47.34
N ILE A 5 -11.50 0.44 47.49
CA ILE A 5 -12.48 0.35 46.40
C ILE A 5 -12.82 1.74 45.84
N LYS A 6 -12.99 2.74 46.71
CA LYS A 6 -13.24 4.14 46.29
C LYS A 6 -12.07 4.73 45.53
N LEU A 7 -10.84 4.43 45.97
CA LEU A 7 -9.61 4.93 45.33
C LEU A 7 -9.45 4.37 43.91
N ILE A 8 -9.75 3.08 43.72
CA ILE A 8 -9.73 2.41 42.41
C ILE A 8 -10.79 3.02 41.48
N LEU A 9 -12.00 3.30 41.99
CA LEU A 9 -13.07 3.92 41.22
C LEU A 9 -12.70 5.33 40.71
N VAL A 10 -12.05 6.14 41.55
CA VAL A 10 -11.58 7.48 41.17
C VAL A 10 -10.47 7.41 40.11
N ALA A 11 -9.55 6.45 40.23
CA ALA A 11 -8.49 6.24 39.25
C ALA A 11 -9.03 5.86 37.87
N ILE A 12 -10.05 4.98 37.82
CA ILE A 12 -10.71 4.59 36.56
C ILE A 12 -11.35 5.82 35.90
N VAL A 13 -12.14 6.59 36.65
CA VAL A 13 -12.83 7.78 36.11
C VAL A 13 -11.82 8.83 35.61
N ALA A 14 -10.73 9.08 36.35
CA ALA A 14 -9.70 10.03 35.97
C ALA A 14 -9.03 9.70 34.62
N THR A 15 -8.96 8.41 34.26
CA THR A 15 -8.37 7.95 32.98
C THR A 15 -9.34 7.98 31.78
N THR A 16 -10.64 8.22 32.00
CA THR A 16 -11.67 8.15 30.92
C THR A 16 -11.93 9.47 30.18
N SER A 17 -11.22 10.55 30.50
CA SER A 17 -11.51 11.91 30.02
C SER A 17 -11.15 12.18 28.55
N THR A 18 -10.54 11.24 27.83
CA THR A 18 -10.05 11.44 26.46
C THR A 18 -10.47 10.33 25.50
N SER A 19 -11.76 9.97 25.46
CA SER A 19 -12.28 9.19 24.34
C SER A 19 -12.57 10.11 23.15
N TYR A 20 -11.67 10.16 22.16
CA TYR A 20 -11.96 10.80 20.88
C TYR A 20 -13.04 9.99 20.15
N ALA A 21 -14.13 10.65 19.74
CA ALA A 21 -15.12 10.02 18.86
C ALA A 21 -14.44 9.69 17.52
N GLN A 22 -14.39 8.42 17.16
CA GLN A 22 -13.89 7.98 15.86
C GLN A 22 -15.04 8.07 14.86
N TYR A 23 -14.82 8.77 13.74
CA TYR A 23 -15.83 8.84 12.69
C TYR A 23 -15.78 7.59 11.82
N ALA A 24 -16.93 7.19 11.27
CA ALA A 24 -16.99 6.10 10.29
C ALA A 24 -16.06 6.35 9.07
N SER A 25 -15.83 7.63 8.73
CA SER A 25 -14.88 8.04 7.69
C SER A 25 -13.43 7.71 8.04
N ASP A 26 -13.06 7.77 9.31
CA ASP A 26 -11.69 7.48 9.75
C ASP A 26 -11.47 5.96 9.72
N ALA A 27 -12.45 5.18 10.18
CA ALA A 27 -12.43 3.73 10.03
C ALA A 27 -12.28 3.31 8.55
N LEU A 28 -13.00 3.96 7.63
CA LEU A 28 -12.88 3.69 6.19
C LEU A 28 -11.47 4.01 5.67
N ARG A 29 -10.90 5.17 6.04
CA ARG A 29 -9.55 5.57 5.63
C ARG A 29 -8.48 4.59 6.09
N PHE A 30 -8.56 4.11 7.33
CA PHE A 30 -7.59 3.15 7.86
C PHE A 30 -7.85 1.71 7.41
N SER A 31 -9.07 1.37 6.99
CA SER A 31 -9.40 0.05 6.45
C SER A 31 -8.85 -0.17 5.04
N GLN A 32 -8.53 0.90 4.31
CA GLN A 32 -8.04 0.81 2.93
C GLN A 32 -6.51 0.78 2.93
N THR A 33 -5.95 -0.34 2.48
CA THR A 33 -4.52 -0.45 2.22
C THR A 33 -4.20 0.13 0.85
N ASN A 34 -3.48 1.25 0.82
CA ASN A 34 -3.01 1.85 -0.43
C ASN A 34 -1.57 1.41 -0.67
N TYR A 35 -1.38 0.39 -1.51
CA TYR A 35 -0.06 -0.06 -1.89
C TYR A 35 0.57 0.93 -2.87
N GLY A 36 1.86 1.23 -2.70
CA GLY A 36 2.65 1.91 -3.71
C GLY A 36 2.50 1.22 -5.05
N SER A 37 2.47 2.01 -6.13
CA SER A 37 2.22 1.53 -7.48
C SER A 37 3.09 2.19 -8.54
N THR A 38 3.44 1.44 -9.58
CA THR A 38 4.20 1.99 -10.70
C THR A 38 3.30 2.87 -11.56
N ALA A 39 3.92 3.73 -12.38
CA ALA A 39 3.18 4.54 -13.34
C ALA A 39 2.27 3.68 -14.25
N ARG A 40 2.73 2.46 -14.62
CA ARG A 40 1.94 1.52 -15.42
C ARG A 40 0.65 1.11 -14.71
N PHE A 41 0.74 0.71 -13.45
CA PHE A 41 -0.44 0.25 -12.72
C PHE A 41 -1.36 1.41 -12.32
N LYS A 42 -0.82 2.58 -11.98
CA LYS A 42 -1.64 3.79 -11.81
C LYS A 42 -2.42 4.15 -13.07
N ALA A 43 -1.78 4.11 -14.24
CA ALA A 43 -2.43 4.40 -15.52
C ALA A 43 -3.57 3.40 -15.85
N LEU A 44 -3.49 2.18 -15.32
CA LEU A 44 -4.53 1.15 -15.43
C LEU A 44 -5.57 1.21 -14.30
N GLY A 45 -5.64 2.31 -13.54
CA GLY A 45 -6.60 2.46 -12.45
C GLY A 45 -6.26 1.63 -11.20
N ASN A 46 -4.97 1.34 -10.99
CA ASN A 46 -4.46 0.45 -9.93
C ASN A 46 -4.99 -0.99 -10.02
N ALA A 47 -5.16 -1.52 -11.23
CA ALA A 47 -5.57 -2.90 -11.50
C ALA A 47 -4.46 -3.95 -11.19
N GLN A 48 -3.79 -3.80 -10.05
CA GLN A 48 -2.59 -4.56 -9.65
C GLN A 48 -2.84 -6.05 -9.34
N ILE A 49 -4.10 -6.45 -9.18
CA ILE A 49 -4.49 -7.82 -8.85
C ILE A 49 -4.62 -8.67 -10.13
N GLY A 50 -5.06 -8.07 -11.25
CA GLY A 50 -5.35 -8.80 -12.49
C GLY A 50 -4.18 -8.92 -13.47
N VAL A 51 -3.17 -8.05 -13.36
CA VAL A 51 -2.00 -8.01 -14.25
C VAL A 51 -0.75 -8.24 -13.42
N GLY A 52 0.16 -9.12 -13.89
CA GLY A 52 1.44 -9.40 -13.23
C GLY A 52 2.65 -8.84 -13.98
N GLY A 53 3.85 -9.18 -13.53
CA GLY A 53 5.10 -8.75 -14.15
C GLY A 53 5.40 -7.26 -13.96
N ASP A 54 4.92 -6.66 -12.87
CA ASP A 54 5.17 -5.27 -12.47
C ASP A 54 5.71 -5.16 -11.05
N MET A 55 6.48 -4.10 -10.75
CA MET A 55 7.03 -3.87 -9.41
C MET A 55 5.94 -3.79 -8.34
N SER A 56 4.76 -3.25 -8.68
CA SER A 56 3.59 -3.23 -7.79
C SER A 56 3.06 -4.60 -7.41
N SER A 57 3.45 -5.66 -8.12
CA SER A 57 3.13 -7.04 -7.75
C SER A 57 3.76 -7.41 -6.39
N LEU A 58 4.84 -6.75 -5.96
CA LEU A 58 5.47 -7.00 -4.65
C LEU A 58 4.51 -6.81 -3.48
N GLY A 59 3.71 -5.73 -3.50
CA GLY A 59 2.73 -5.42 -2.46
C GLY A 59 1.31 -5.87 -2.80
N GLY A 60 0.90 -5.71 -4.06
CA GLY A 60 -0.48 -5.92 -4.49
C GLY A 60 -0.86 -7.36 -4.82
N ASN A 61 0.02 -8.10 -5.49
CA ASN A 61 -0.21 -9.49 -5.88
C ASN A 61 1.13 -10.24 -6.05
N PRO A 62 1.67 -10.85 -4.97
CA PRO A 62 2.98 -11.51 -5.02
C PRO A 62 3.09 -12.63 -6.07
N ALA A 63 1.98 -13.27 -6.46
CA ALA A 63 1.99 -14.27 -7.53
C ALA A 63 2.36 -13.66 -8.90
N GLY A 64 2.10 -12.37 -9.10
CA GLY A 64 2.51 -11.60 -10.28
C GLY A 64 4.01 -11.50 -10.46
N LEU A 65 4.82 -11.78 -9.43
CA LEU A 65 6.29 -11.85 -9.55
C LEU A 65 6.74 -12.98 -10.48
N GLY A 66 5.97 -14.08 -10.53
CA GLY A 66 6.28 -15.21 -11.42
C GLY A 66 6.22 -14.88 -12.91
N LEU A 67 5.63 -13.73 -13.28
CA LEU A 67 5.56 -13.26 -14.67
C LEU A 67 6.80 -12.45 -15.09
N PHE A 68 7.71 -12.11 -14.17
CA PHE A 68 8.99 -11.51 -14.56
C PHE A 68 9.87 -12.54 -15.26
N THR A 69 10.39 -12.17 -16.42
CA THR A 69 11.30 -13.01 -17.23
C THR A 69 12.74 -12.49 -17.24
N LYS A 70 12.99 -11.37 -16.56
CA LYS A 70 14.29 -10.72 -16.45
C LYS A 70 14.36 -9.92 -15.14
N SER A 71 15.58 -9.62 -14.72
CA SER A 71 15.80 -8.71 -13.60
C SER A 71 15.51 -7.27 -14.03
N GLU A 72 14.80 -6.52 -13.21
CA GLU A 72 14.37 -5.15 -13.50
C GLU A 72 14.55 -4.26 -12.28
N PHE A 73 14.91 -3.01 -12.52
CA PHE A 73 14.89 -1.93 -11.53
C PHE A 73 13.80 -0.93 -11.92
N SER A 74 13.03 -0.45 -10.95
CA SER A 74 11.92 0.47 -11.17
C SER A 74 11.93 1.60 -10.15
N LEU A 75 11.74 2.83 -10.64
CA LEU A 75 11.53 4.04 -9.85
C LEU A 75 10.33 4.78 -10.44
N THR A 76 9.36 5.10 -9.59
CA THR A 76 8.15 5.85 -9.96
C THR A 76 8.03 7.11 -9.10
N PRO A 77 8.51 8.27 -9.59
CA PRO A 77 8.19 9.55 -8.97
C PRO A 77 6.72 9.88 -9.17
N GLU A 78 6.13 10.62 -8.24
CA GLU A 78 4.74 11.05 -8.34
C GLU A 78 4.57 12.52 -7.90
N PHE A 79 3.66 13.19 -8.60
CA PHE A 79 3.22 14.54 -8.29
C PHE A 79 1.70 14.54 -8.14
N ASN A 80 1.24 14.84 -6.94
CA ASN A 80 -0.18 14.92 -6.60
C ASN A 80 -0.58 16.38 -6.41
N GLN A 81 -1.67 16.79 -7.05
CA GLN A 81 -2.30 18.08 -6.80
C GLN A 81 -3.77 17.85 -6.46
N THR A 82 -4.18 18.29 -5.28
CA THR A 82 -5.56 18.19 -4.80
C THR A 82 -6.11 19.58 -4.55
N GLY A 83 -7.16 19.94 -5.28
CA GLY A 83 -7.97 21.13 -5.03
C GLY A 83 -9.23 20.74 -4.27
N VAL A 84 -9.51 21.42 -3.17
CA VAL A 84 -10.74 21.27 -2.40
C VAL A 84 -11.45 22.62 -2.37
N ASN A 85 -12.73 22.59 -2.72
CA ASN A 85 -13.64 23.71 -2.54
C ASN A 85 -14.66 23.29 -1.48
N ALA A 86 -14.77 24.06 -0.40
CA ALA A 86 -15.67 23.80 0.70
C ALA A 86 -16.50 25.04 1.01
N THR A 87 -17.82 24.87 1.05
CA THR A 87 -18.74 25.90 1.51
C THR A 87 -19.20 25.57 2.92
N TYR A 88 -18.93 26.46 3.88
CA TYR A 88 -19.35 26.30 5.27
C TYR A 88 -20.01 27.58 5.77
N LEU A 89 -21.25 27.46 6.27
CA LEU A 89 -22.06 28.60 6.75
C LEU A 89 -22.14 29.78 5.77
N GLY A 90 -22.21 29.48 4.47
CA GLY A 90 -22.27 30.49 3.41
C GLY A 90 -20.92 31.10 3.00
N GLN A 91 -19.82 30.72 3.65
CA GLN A 91 -18.48 31.10 3.25
C GLN A 91 -17.84 30.03 2.38
N ASN A 92 -17.29 30.44 1.24
CA ASN A 92 -16.62 29.54 0.31
C ASN A 92 -15.10 29.59 0.51
N THR A 93 -14.49 28.44 0.79
CA THR A 93 -13.05 28.30 0.99
C THR A 93 -12.47 27.35 -0.04
N ASN A 94 -11.53 27.85 -0.84
CA ASN A 94 -10.75 27.05 -1.78
C ASN A 94 -9.36 26.79 -1.19
N THR A 95 -8.90 25.56 -1.27
CA THR A 95 -7.54 25.19 -0.85
C THR A 95 -6.96 24.23 -1.88
N THR A 96 -5.76 24.54 -2.36
CA THR A 96 -4.99 23.68 -3.25
C THR A 96 -3.76 23.20 -2.52
N LYS A 97 -3.50 21.90 -2.57
CA LYS A 97 -2.29 21.28 -2.03
C LYS A 97 -1.56 20.54 -3.15
N SER A 98 -0.28 20.83 -3.31
CA SER A 98 0.61 20.13 -4.23
C SER A 98 1.66 19.37 -3.44
N GLN A 99 1.93 18.13 -3.82
CA GLN A 99 2.86 17.25 -3.14
C GLN A 99 3.67 16.45 -4.16
N LEU A 100 4.99 16.52 -4.04
CA LEU A 100 5.92 15.62 -4.71
C LEU A 100 6.22 14.44 -3.78
N ASN A 101 6.25 13.24 -4.33
CA ASN A 101 6.60 12.03 -3.59
C ASN A 101 7.23 10.99 -4.54
N VAL A 102 7.63 9.85 -3.98
CA VAL A 102 8.04 8.67 -4.74
C VAL A 102 7.08 7.56 -4.37
N ASN A 103 6.33 7.07 -5.34
CA ASN A 103 5.25 6.13 -5.12
C ASN A 103 5.66 4.66 -5.28
N GLN A 104 6.79 4.40 -5.94
CA GLN A 104 7.40 3.06 -5.97
C GLN A 104 8.91 3.17 -6.20
N LEU A 105 9.68 2.40 -5.44
CA LEU A 105 11.08 2.11 -5.74
C LEU A 105 11.32 0.61 -5.55
N GLY A 106 12.00 -0.07 -6.47
CA GLY A 106 12.28 -1.47 -6.25
C GLY A 106 13.12 -2.13 -7.34
N ALA A 107 13.55 -3.34 -7.04
CA ALA A 107 14.27 -4.21 -7.95
C ALA A 107 13.72 -5.64 -7.87
N VAL A 108 13.66 -6.31 -9.02
CA VAL A 108 13.34 -7.72 -9.15
C VAL A 108 14.54 -8.42 -9.77
N PHE A 109 14.87 -9.59 -9.24
CA PHE A 109 15.95 -10.47 -9.66
C PHE A 109 15.35 -11.77 -10.18
N TYR A 110 15.61 -12.08 -11.44
CA TYR A 110 15.16 -13.29 -12.12
C TYR A 110 16.31 -14.28 -12.26
N SER A 111 16.15 -15.48 -11.73
CA SER A 111 17.11 -16.58 -11.85
C SER A 111 16.47 -17.77 -12.58
N PRO A 112 16.76 -17.98 -13.88
CA PRO A 112 16.23 -19.13 -14.62
C PRO A 112 16.90 -20.43 -14.17
N THR A 113 16.15 -21.52 -14.11
CA THR A 113 16.73 -22.84 -13.84
C THR A 113 17.45 -23.37 -15.08
N TYR A 114 18.66 -23.87 -14.93
CA TYR A 114 19.40 -24.50 -16.03
C TYR A 114 18.70 -25.81 -16.45
N ARG A 115 18.26 -25.88 -17.71
CA ARG A 115 17.62 -27.07 -18.29
C ARG A 115 18.41 -27.59 -19.49
N ARG A 116 18.58 -28.91 -19.57
CA ARG A 116 19.24 -29.56 -20.71
C ARG A 116 18.31 -29.54 -21.93
N LYS A 117 18.87 -29.31 -23.12
CA LYS A 117 18.12 -29.32 -24.39
C LYS A 117 17.39 -30.65 -24.55
N GLY A 118 16.06 -30.61 -24.67
CA GLY A 118 15.18 -31.79 -24.81
C GLY A 118 14.39 -32.20 -23.56
N GLN A 119 14.53 -31.48 -22.44
CA GLN A 119 13.67 -31.70 -21.27
C GLN A 119 12.28 -31.06 -21.43
N ASP A 120 11.27 -31.70 -20.86
CA ASP A 120 9.89 -31.22 -20.85
C ASP A 120 9.80 -29.85 -20.15
N THR A 121 9.22 -28.87 -20.85
CA THR A 121 9.01 -27.51 -20.34
C THR A 121 7.82 -27.41 -19.40
N LYS A 122 6.97 -28.43 -19.33
CA LYS A 122 5.75 -28.45 -18.51
C LYS A 122 5.96 -28.94 -17.08
N SER A 123 7.13 -29.51 -16.78
CA SER A 123 7.45 -30.08 -15.47
C SER A 123 8.70 -29.45 -14.86
N GLY A 124 8.75 -29.42 -13.53
CA GLY A 124 9.88 -28.91 -12.74
C GLY A 124 9.93 -27.39 -12.57
N LEU A 125 10.85 -26.93 -11.73
CA LEU A 125 11.07 -25.51 -11.44
C LEU A 125 11.50 -24.75 -12.70
N VAL A 126 10.78 -23.68 -13.06
CA VAL A 126 11.06 -22.87 -14.25
C VAL A 126 12.10 -21.79 -13.93
N SER A 127 11.84 -21.01 -12.90
CA SER A 127 12.68 -19.91 -12.44
C SER A 127 12.43 -19.62 -10.97
N MET A 128 13.38 -18.93 -10.34
CA MET A 128 13.20 -18.26 -9.06
C MET A 128 13.17 -16.76 -9.30
N VAL A 129 12.19 -16.08 -8.68
CA VAL A 129 12.08 -14.62 -8.73
C VAL A 129 12.10 -14.09 -7.32
N PHE A 130 12.99 -13.13 -7.07
CA PHE A 130 13.10 -12.44 -5.80
C PHE A 130 12.99 -10.95 -6.05
N GLY A 131 12.17 -10.24 -5.27
CA GLY A 131 12.04 -8.80 -5.44
C GLY A 131 12.02 -8.07 -4.11
N LEU A 132 12.52 -6.83 -4.16
CA LEU A 132 12.66 -5.91 -3.05
C LEU A 132 12.07 -4.58 -3.50
N GLY A 133 11.21 -3.98 -2.68
CA GLY A 133 10.60 -2.70 -3.03
C GLY A 133 10.09 -1.96 -1.81
N TYR A 134 9.95 -0.65 -2.00
CA TYR A 134 9.33 0.35 -1.15
C TYR A 134 8.12 0.93 -1.87
#